data_AF-A0A423TX45-F1
#
_entry.id   AF-A0A423TX45-F1
#
_cell.length_a   1.000
_cell.length_b   1.000
_cell.length_c   1.000
_cell.angle_alpha   90.00
_cell.angle_beta   90.00
_cell.angle_gamma   90.00
#
_symmetry.space_group_name_H-M   'P 1'
#
loop_
_entity.id
_entity.type
_entity.pdbx_description
1 polymer ?
#
loop_
_entity_poly.entity_id
_entity_poly.type
_entity_poly.pdbx_seq_one_letter_code
_entity_poly.pdbx_strand_id
1 'polypeptide(L)'
;MRACYALPSSSSPSRPYPPVPPLEALPSSPSLLSPPRGPPLQFLPSRPSSPVLPSTPMPPPRPLLLALTVAFGAAASVPSAAPATSDVPGYFLNMLMWSGDESERYHRSPLVPAALTAASSSLAAAACPAPFLPVMSQCFWSSAQYKLSWDDARDFCQQMGGDLAEPLHLNALMVHLQDRYPSAKVFHLGATDLEQEGNWTYISGRPVDPRGWMPGEPNDTAHAQNCLNLCFQGCRASYPPLNDQQCHAKFHFVCEFSVARE
;
A
#
# COMPACT_ATOMS: atom_id res chain seq x y z
N MET A 1 7.93 44.72 41.71
CA MET A 1 9.17 44.99 40.93
C MET A 1 9.43 43.79 40.03
N ARG A 2 9.58 43.97 38.71
CA ARG A 2 9.82 42.86 37.76
C ARG A 2 11.33 42.66 37.58
N ALA A 3 11.80 41.42 37.73
CA ALA A 3 13.17 41.06 37.37
C ALA A 3 13.28 40.89 35.85
N CYS A 4 14.25 41.56 35.22
CA CYS A 4 14.59 41.34 33.81
C CYS A 4 15.83 40.44 33.77
N TYR A 5 15.69 39.24 33.22
CA TYR A 5 16.84 38.39 32.88
C TYR A 5 17.36 38.81 31.50
N ALA A 6 18.63 39.20 31.42
CA ALA A 6 19.29 39.51 30.16
C ALA A 6 19.70 38.21 29.45
N LEU A 7 19.40 38.12 28.15
CA LEU A 7 19.90 37.05 27.28
C LEU A 7 21.33 37.35 26.83
N PRO A 8 22.25 36.36 26.78
CA PRO A 8 23.59 36.57 26.26
C PRO A 8 23.57 36.70 24.73
N SER A 9 24.29 37.70 24.22
CA SER A 9 24.50 37.93 22.79
C SER A 9 25.47 36.90 22.18
N SER A 10 24.99 36.05 21.27
CA SER A 10 25.84 35.12 20.52
C SER A 10 26.53 35.82 19.34
N SER A 11 27.69 36.43 19.59
CA SER A 11 28.59 36.89 18.52
C SER A 11 29.37 35.72 17.93
N SER A 12 28.83 35.07 16.91
CA SER A 12 29.56 34.09 16.09
C SER A 12 30.65 34.79 15.27
N PRO A 13 31.93 34.37 15.33
CA PRO A 13 32.97 34.94 14.51
C PRO A 13 32.84 34.46 13.06
N SER A 14 32.55 35.39 12.15
CA SER A 14 32.58 35.16 10.71
C SER A 14 33.97 34.68 10.28
N ARG A 15 34.10 33.43 9.82
CA ARG A 15 35.35 33.02 9.16
C ARG A 15 35.49 33.78 7.85
N PRO A 16 36.65 34.39 7.56
CA PRO A 16 36.90 34.93 6.22
C PRO A 16 36.91 33.79 5.21
N TYR A 17 36.21 33.97 4.10
CA TYR A 17 36.34 33.06 2.95
C TYR A 17 37.77 33.15 2.38
N PRO A 18 38.33 32.05 1.86
CA PRO A 18 39.61 32.10 1.16
C PRO A 18 39.49 32.99 -0.09
N PRO A 19 40.59 33.66 -0.50
CA PRO A 19 40.58 34.50 -1.70
C PRO A 19 40.28 33.65 -2.94
N VAL A 20 39.44 34.19 -3.82
CA VAL A 20 39.14 33.58 -5.12
C VAL A 20 40.43 33.57 -5.95
N PRO A 21 40.85 32.44 -6.55
CA PRO A 21 42.00 32.42 -7.44
C PRO A 21 41.75 33.31 -8.66
N PRO A 22 42.79 33.95 -9.23
CA PRO A 22 42.63 34.74 -10.44
C PRO A 22 42.10 33.88 -11.60
N LEU A 23 41.26 34.45 -12.47
CA LEU A 23 40.90 33.79 -13.73
C LEU A 23 42.16 33.63 -14.59
N GLU A 24 42.72 32.43 -14.64
CA GLU A 24 43.64 32.07 -15.71
C GLU A 24 42.89 32.11 -17.04
N ALA A 25 43.52 32.71 -18.05
CA ALA A 25 42.93 32.85 -19.37
C ALA A 25 42.74 31.47 -20.00
N LEU A 26 41.51 31.15 -20.40
CA LEU A 26 41.20 29.94 -21.16
C LEU A 26 42.06 29.91 -22.44
N PRO A 27 42.73 28.79 -22.75
CA PRO A 27 43.51 28.70 -23.97
C PRO A 27 42.60 28.81 -25.20
N SER A 28 43.10 29.51 -26.22
CA SER A 28 42.40 29.75 -27.48
C SER A 28 41.88 28.46 -28.12
N SER A 29 40.64 28.48 -28.61
CA SER A 29 40.02 27.32 -29.27
C SER A 29 40.91 26.73 -30.37
N PRO A 30 41.21 25.41 -30.36
CA PRO A 30 41.79 24.76 -31.52
C PRO A 30 40.75 24.72 -32.66
N SER A 31 41.20 25.03 -33.88
CA SER A 31 40.36 25.03 -35.08
C SER A 31 39.69 23.67 -35.32
N LEU A 32 38.45 23.70 -35.79
CA LEU A 32 37.65 22.52 -36.13
C LEU A 32 38.33 21.65 -37.20
N LEU A 33 39.05 20.61 -36.78
CA LEU A 33 39.34 19.45 -37.63
C LEU A 33 38.07 18.61 -37.72
N SER A 34 37.57 18.37 -38.93
CA SER A 34 36.47 17.42 -39.15
C SER A 34 36.88 16.01 -38.68
N PRO A 35 36.00 15.27 -37.99
CA PRO A 35 36.32 13.91 -37.56
C PRO A 35 36.58 13.00 -38.78
N PRO A 36 37.50 12.02 -38.67
CA PRO A 36 37.66 11.02 -39.72
C PRO A 36 36.36 10.25 -39.91
N ARG A 37 36.02 9.90 -41.16
CA ARG A 37 34.87 9.04 -41.45
C ARG A 37 35.09 7.71 -40.74
N GLY A 38 34.19 7.36 -39.83
CA GLY A 38 34.16 6.04 -39.21
C GLY A 38 33.99 4.94 -40.27
N PRO A 39 34.38 3.69 -39.95
CA PRO A 39 34.14 2.56 -40.83
C PRO A 39 32.63 2.41 -41.12
N PRO A 40 32.24 1.86 -42.28
CA PRO A 40 30.83 1.65 -42.60
C PRO A 40 30.17 0.77 -41.53
N LEU A 41 28.96 1.15 -41.13
CA LEU A 41 28.15 0.39 -40.17
C LEU A 41 27.95 -1.03 -40.70
N GLN A 42 28.66 -2.00 -40.10
CA GLN A 42 28.36 -3.40 -40.33
C GLN A 42 27.05 -3.71 -39.60
N PHE A 43 26.10 -4.32 -40.32
CA PHE A 43 24.86 -4.80 -39.74
C PHE A 43 25.19 -5.82 -38.64
N LEU A 44 25.06 -5.41 -37.38
CA LEU A 44 25.07 -6.34 -36.27
C LEU A 44 23.86 -7.29 -36.44
N PRO A 45 24.06 -8.62 -36.36
CA PRO A 45 22.95 -9.55 -36.44
C PRO A 45 21.97 -9.28 -35.30
N SER A 46 20.68 -9.30 -35.62
CA SER A 46 19.58 -9.09 -34.67
C SER A 46 19.79 -9.98 -33.44
N ARG A 47 19.73 -9.36 -32.24
CA ARG A 47 19.82 -10.08 -30.97
C ARG A 47 18.79 -11.22 -30.97
N PRO A 48 19.17 -12.49 -30.76
CA PRO A 48 18.22 -13.58 -30.75
C PRO A 48 17.21 -13.34 -29.63
N SER A 49 15.93 -13.49 -29.95
CA SER A 49 14.83 -13.37 -28.99
C SER A 49 15.08 -14.30 -27.81
N SER A 50 15.10 -13.75 -26.59
CA SER A 50 15.19 -14.56 -25.37
C SER A 50 14.08 -15.62 -25.39
N PRO A 51 14.35 -16.89 -25.03
CA PRO A 51 13.31 -17.90 -24.96
C PRO A 51 12.27 -17.49 -23.93
N VAL A 52 11.01 -17.42 -24.36
CA VAL A 52 9.87 -17.23 -23.47
C VAL A 52 9.79 -18.45 -22.56
N LEU A 53 10.18 -18.29 -21.30
CA LEU A 53 9.98 -19.33 -20.29
C LEU A 53 8.47 -19.53 -20.09
N PRO A 54 7.97 -20.77 -20.07
CA PRO A 54 6.55 -21.01 -19.83
C PRO A 54 6.17 -20.53 -18.44
N SER A 55 5.23 -19.59 -18.37
CA SER A 55 4.66 -19.07 -17.13
C SER A 55 3.85 -20.15 -16.41
N THR A 56 4.53 -20.90 -15.52
CA THR A 56 3.87 -21.86 -14.64
C THR A 56 2.95 -21.11 -13.67
N PRO A 57 1.65 -21.45 -13.58
CA PRO A 57 0.73 -20.76 -12.68
C PRO A 57 1.19 -20.92 -11.22
N MET A 58 1.25 -19.80 -10.50
CA MET A 58 1.72 -19.76 -9.12
C MET A 58 0.72 -20.52 -8.22
N PRO A 59 1.16 -21.48 -7.39
CA PRO A 59 0.25 -22.25 -6.55
C PRO A 59 -0.36 -21.38 -5.45
N PRO A 60 -1.63 -21.60 -5.06
CA PRO A 60 -2.27 -20.83 -3.99
C PRO A 60 -1.59 -21.07 -2.63
N PRO A 61 -1.56 -20.07 -1.74
CA PRO A 61 -0.94 -20.20 -0.43
C PRO A 61 -1.66 -21.28 0.40
N ARG A 62 -0.90 -22.25 0.92
CA ARG A 62 -1.44 -23.31 1.78
C ARG A 62 -1.87 -22.74 3.14
N PRO A 63 -3.04 -23.12 3.68
CA PRO A 63 -3.42 -22.76 5.03
C PRO A 63 -2.52 -23.49 6.05
N LEU A 64 -1.94 -22.73 6.97
CA LEU A 64 -1.22 -23.28 8.13
C LEU A 64 -2.23 -23.75 9.16
N LEU A 65 -2.45 -25.07 9.27
CA LEU A 65 -3.16 -25.64 10.42
C LEU A 65 -2.28 -25.47 11.68
N LEU A 66 -2.70 -24.60 12.60
CA LEU A 66 -2.19 -24.65 13.97
C LEU A 66 -2.73 -25.93 14.64
N ALA A 67 -1.82 -26.86 14.96
CA ALA A 67 -2.14 -28.01 15.78
C ALA A 67 -2.31 -27.56 17.25
N LEU A 68 -3.56 -27.36 17.68
CA LEU A 68 -3.91 -27.17 19.09
C LEU A 68 -3.71 -28.49 19.85
N THR A 69 -2.56 -28.66 20.48
CA THR A 69 -2.31 -29.79 21.40
C THR A 69 -3.07 -29.57 22.70
N VAL A 70 -4.23 -30.23 22.83
CA VAL A 70 -4.97 -30.30 24.10
C VAL A 70 -4.24 -31.26 25.04
N ALA A 71 -3.64 -30.71 26.10
CA ALA A 71 -3.03 -31.52 27.16
C ALA A 71 -4.11 -32.11 28.07
N PHE A 72 -4.32 -33.42 28.01
CA PHE A 72 -5.14 -34.14 28.98
C PHE A 72 -4.40 -34.25 30.31
N GLY A 73 -4.85 -33.49 31.32
CA GLY A 73 -4.39 -33.65 32.70
C GLY A 73 -4.93 -34.95 33.30
N ALA A 74 -4.04 -35.75 33.90
CA ALA A 74 -4.42 -37.00 34.57
C ALA A 74 -5.24 -36.74 35.84
N ALA A 75 -6.24 -37.59 36.09
CA ALA A 75 -7.07 -37.51 37.28
C ALA A 75 -6.30 -37.93 38.54
N ALA A 76 -6.43 -37.14 39.61
CA ALA A 76 -6.00 -37.50 40.96
C ALA A 76 -7.23 -37.62 41.89
N SER A 77 -7.14 -38.53 42.85
CA SER A 77 -8.26 -39.07 43.62
C SER A 77 -8.75 -38.18 44.79
N VAL A 78 -10.04 -38.35 45.08
CA VAL A 78 -10.79 -37.71 46.18
C VAL A 78 -10.33 -38.25 47.56
N PRO A 79 -10.35 -37.40 48.60
CA PRO A 79 -10.91 -37.85 49.88
C PRO A 79 -12.03 -36.91 50.39
N SER A 80 -12.99 -37.51 51.09
CA SER A 80 -14.22 -36.88 51.60
C SER A 80 -14.05 -36.41 53.06
N ALA A 81 -14.47 -35.17 53.36
CA ALA A 81 -14.77 -34.72 54.72
C ALA A 81 -15.74 -33.52 54.72
N ALA A 82 -16.88 -33.67 55.40
CA ALA A 82 -17.76 -32.60 55.91
C ALA A 82 -17.46 -32.40 57.43
N PRO A 83 -18.08 -31.46 58.21
CA PRO A 83 -19.21 -30.52 57.96
C PRO A 83 -18.76 -29.04 58.10
N ALA A 84 -19.57 -27.97 58.31
CA ALA A 84 -20.98 -27.80 58.73
C ALA A 84 -21.60 -26.43 58.29
N THR A 85 -22.86 -26.20 58.70
CA THR A 85 -23.59 -24.94 59.07
C THR A 85 -22.99 -23.56 58.70
N SER A 86 -23.75 -22.54 58.27
CA SER A 86 -25.16 -22.19 58.60
C SER A 86 -25.82 -21.21 57.61
N ASP A 87 -27.16 -21.16 57.64
CA ASP A 87 -28.08 -20.01 57.40
C ASP A 87 -27.94 -19.08 56.17
N VAL A 88 -28.93 -19.17 55.27
CA VAL A 88 -29.72 -17.99 54.80
C VAL A 88 -31.14 -18.43 54.38
N PRO A 89 -32.20 -17.62 54.61
CA PRO A 89 -33.58 -18.01 54.41
C PRO A 89 -34.06 -17.80 52.96
N GLY A 90 -34.96 -18.66 52.48
CA GLY A 90 -35.67 -18.47 51.21
C GLY A 90 -37.08 -17.93 51.41
N TYR A 91 -37.62 -17.22 50.42
CA TYR A 91 -39.06 -16.96 50.31
C TYR A 91 -39.59 -17.13 48.87
N PHE A 92 -40.41 -18.17 48.70
CA PHE A 92 -41.63 -18.27 47.88
C PHE A 92 -41.63 -18.11 46.34
N LEU A 93 -41.92 -19.26 45.74
CA LEU A 93 -42.72 -19.50 44.53
C LEU A 93 -43.84 -18.47 44.24
N ASN A 94 -44.14 -18.25 42.96
CA ASN A 94 -45.41 -18.77 42.44
C ASN A 94 -45.39 -19.10 40.92
N MET A 95 -45.96 -20.25 40.56
CA MET A 95 -46.35 -20.58 39.19
C MET A 95 -47.76 -20.06 38.93
N LEU A 96 -48.05 -19.60 37.71
CA LEU A 96 -49.38 -19.79 37.11
C LEU A 96 -49.22 -20.26 35.67
N MET A 97 -49.96 -21.32 35.34
CA MET A 97 -50.07 -21.89 34.00
C MET A 97 -51.07 -21.09 33.18
N TRP A 98 -50.94 -21.07 31.86
CA TRP A 98 -52.11 -21.07 30.99
C TRP A 98 -51.86 -21.88 29.73
N SER A 99 -52.87 -22.66 29.37
CA SER A 99 -52.89 -23.58 28.23
C SER A 99 -53.77 -23.00 27.13
N GLY A 100 -53.47 -23.29 25.87
CA GLY A 100 -54.31 -22.92 24.73
C GLY A 100 -53.74 -23.51 23.45
N ASP A 101 -54.47 -24.44 22.85
CA ASP A 101 -54.12 -25.15 21.63
C ASP A 101 -55.03 -24.71 20.46
N GLU A 102 -54.67 -25.23 19.28
CA GLU A 102 -55.55 -25.58 18.16
C GLU A 102 -55.64 -24.62 16.98
N SER A 103 -55.57 -25.24 15.80
CA SER A 103 -55.56 -24.64 14.47
C SER A 103 -56.97 -24.41 13.92
N GLU A 104 -57.12 -23.52 12.94
CA GLU A 104 -57.98 -23.82 11.80
C GLU A 104 -57.56 -23.11 10.51
N ARG A 105 -57.92 -23.70 9.36
CA ARG A 105 -57.59 -23.19 8.01
C ARG A 105 -58.60 -22.15 7.55
N TYR A 106 -58.16 -21.15 6.80
CA TYR A 106 -59.05 -20.43 5.89
C TYR A 106 -58.43 -20.23 4.50
N HIS A 107 -59.14 -20.71 3.48
CA HIS A 107 -58.78 -20.58 2.07
C HIS A 107 -59.12 -19.17 1.53
N ARG A 108 -58.15 -18.53 0.85
CA ARG A 108 -58.33 -18.09 -0.56
C ARG A 108 -57.08 -17.47 -1.16
N SER A 109 -56.67 -17.98 -2.33
CA SER A 109 -55.81 -17.24 -3.26
C SER A 109 -56.59 -16.09 -3.93
N PRO A 110 -55.89 -15.03 -4.33
CA PRO A 110 -56.03 -14.54 -5.70
C PRO A 110 -54.71 -14.67 -6.47
N LEU A 111 -54.82 -15.09 -7.73
CA LEU A 111 -53.70 -15.11 -8.67
C LEU A 111 -53.29 -13.66 -9.01
N VAL A 112 -52.08 -13.26 -8.64
CA VAL A 112 -51.46 -12.03 -9.15
C VAL A 112 -50.62 -12.40 -10.38
N PRO A 113 -50.85 -11.79 -11.56
CA PRO A 113 -50.10 -12.16 -12.76
C PRO A 113 -48.62 -11.79 -12.64
N ALA A 114 -47.77 -12.81 -12.67
CA ALA A 114 -46.32 -12.65 -12.66
C ALA A 114 -45.79 -12.28 -14.06
N ALA A 115 -45.88 -11.00 -14.44
CA ALA A 115 -45.09 -10.42 -15.52
C ALA A 115 -45.13 -8.88 -15.50
N LEU A 116 -44.19 -8.28 -14.77
CA LEU A 116 -43.51 -7.04 -15.18
C LEU A 116 -42.20 -7.00 -14.38
N THR A 117 -41.12 -7.40 -15.03
CA THR A 117 -39.79 -7.47 -14.43
C THR A 117 -39.38 -6.10 -13.90
N ALA A 118 -39.21 -5.97 -12.59
CA ALA A 118 -38.52 -4.83 -12.03
C ALA A 118 -37.11 -4.79 -12.65
N ALA A 119 -36.85 -3.76 -13.45
CA ALA A 119 -35.49 -3.42 -13.86
C ALA A 119 -34.78 -2.90 -12.61
N SER A 120 -34.23 -3.82 -11.82
CA SER A 120 -33.34 -3.53 -10.70
C SER A 120 -32.01 -3.01 -11.24
N SER A 121 -32.02 -1.79 -11.79
CA SER A 121 -30.84 -0.97 -11.94
C SER A 121 -30.29 -0.70 -10.55
N SER A 122 -29.41 -1.58 -10.09
CA SER A 122 -28.75 -1.43 -8.81
C SER A 122 -27.82 -0.23 -8.89
N LEU A 123 -28.30 0.94 -8.47
CA LEU A 123 -27.46 1.92 -7.76
C LEU A 123 -27.08 1.34 -6.38
N ALA A 124 -26.44 0.17 -6.39
CA ALA A 124 -25.48 -0.13 -5.36
C ALA A 124 -24.41 0.95 -5.52
N ALA A 125 -24.26 1.81 -4.50
CA ALA A 125 -23.17 2.78 -4.46
C ALA A 125 -21.87 2.04 -4.79
N ALA A 126 -21.08 2.56 -5.73
CA ALA A 126 -19.98 1.83 -6.38
C ALA A 126 -18.95 1.35 -5.35
N ALA A 127 -19.18 0.17 -4.80
CA ALA A 127 -18.29 -0.51 -3.89
C ALA A 127 -17.13 -1.07 -4.71
N CYS A 128 -15.94 -1.04 -4.12
CA CYS A 128 -14.76 -1.58 -4.77
C CYS A 128 -14.99 -3.06 -5.13
N PRO A 129 -14.71 -3.47 -6.38
CA PRO A 129 -14.84 -4.87 -6.75
C PRO A 129 -13.85 -5.70 -5.94
N ALA A 130 -14.29 -6.83 -5.41
CA ALA A 130 -13.38 -7.73 -4.70
C ALA A 130 -12.23 -8.15 -5.65
N PRO A 131 -10.96 -8.13 -5.19
CA PRO A 131 -10.51 -8.02 -3.79
C PRO A 131 -10.10 -6.59 -3.34
N PHE A 132 -10.41 -5.53 -4.11
CA PHE A 132 -10.03 -4.16 -3.78
C PHE A 132 -10.87 -3.61 -2.60
N LEU A 133 -10.25 -2.76 -1.78
CA LEU A 133 -10.84 -2.12 -0.61
C LEU A 133 -10.96 -0.61 -0.80
N PRO A 134 -12.05 0.03 -0.32
CA PRO A 134 -12.20 1.47 -0.42
C PRO A 134 -11.25 2.21 0.52
N VAL A 135 -10.55 3.22 0.00
CA VAL A 135 -9.85 4.24 0.77
C VAL A 135 -10.23 5.60 0.18
N MET A 136 -10.98 6.38 0.96
CA MET A 136 -11.59 7.63 0.49
C MET A 136 -12.47 7.39 -0.76
N SER A 137 -12.10 7.95 -1.91
CA SER A 137 -12.80 7.86 -3.20
C SER A 137 -12.18 6.84 -4.18
N GLN A 138 -11.16 6.10 -3.77
CA GLN A 138 -10.40 5.16 -4.61
C GLN A 138 -10.44 3.74 -4.05
N CYS A 139 -10.13 2.76 -4.91
CA CYS A 139 -10.21 1.34 -4.62
C CYS A 139 -8.82 0.71 -4.74
N PHE A 140 -8.27 0.21 -3.64
CA PHE A 140 -6.90 -0.31 -3.60
C PHE A 140 -6.81 -1.77 -3.17
N TRP A 141 -5.87 -2.49 -3.77
CA TRP A 141 -5.38 -3.78 -3.30
C TRP A 141 -3.88 -3.65 -3.05
N SER A 142 -3.33 -4.42 -2.11
CA SER A 142 -1.88 -4.36 -1.83
C SER A 142 -1.29 -5.70 -1.43
N SER A 143 -0.03 -5.90 -1.86
CA SER A 143 0.69 -7.15 -1.65
C SER A 143 1.10 -7.33 -0.20
N ALA A 144 0.68 -8.43 0.44
CA ALA A 144 0.99 -8.71 1.84
C ALA A 144 2.25 -9.58 2.02
N GLN A 145 2.43 -10.60 1.16
CA GLN A 145 3.34 -11.73 1.42
C GLN A 145 4.59 -11.75 0.55
N TYR A 146 4.56 -11.09 -0.61
CA TYR A 146 5.64 -11.11 -1.59
C TYR A 146 5.95 -9.71 -2.08
N LYS A 147 7.05 -9.61 -2.83
CA LYS A 147 7.63 -8.35 -3.31
C LYS A 147 8.06 -8.49 -4.76
N LEU A 148 7.85 -7.45 -5.56
CA LEU A 148 8.09 -7.41 -6.99
C LEU A 148 8.94 -6.18 -7.37
N SER A 149 9.58 -6.21 -8.54
CA SER A 149 10.11 -4.98 -9.15
C SER A 149 8.95 -4.06 -9.55
N TRP A 150 9.23 -2.80 -9.90
CA TRP A 150 8.19 -1.86 -10.29
C TRP A 150 7.41 -2.35 -11.52
N ASP A 151 8.12 -2.79 -12.57
CA ASP A 151 7.51 -3.33 -13.79
C ASP A 151 6.70 -4.61 -13.52
N ASP A 152 7.28 -5.58 -12.79
CA ASP A 152 6.58 -6.82 -12.41
C ASP A 152 5.29 -6.53 -11.60
N ALA A 153 5.33 -5.51 -10.73
CA ALA A 153 4.19 -5.08 -9.93
C ALA A 153 3.10 -4.41 -10.78
N ARG A 154 3.52 -3.63 -11.79
CA ARG A 154 2.64 -3.00 -12.76
C ARG A 154 1.88 -4.03 -13.59
N ASP A 155 2.59 -4.97 -14.19
CA ASP A 155 2.01 -6.08 -14.96
C ASP A 155 1.00 -6.88 -14.11
N PHE A 156 1.30 -7.09 -12.84
CA PHE A 156 0.39 -7.76 -11.90
C PHE A 156 -0.88 -6.94 -11.64
N CYS A 157 -0.76 -5.63 -11.40
CA CYS A 157 -1.92 -4.77 -11.18
C CYS A 157 -2.82 -4.65 -12.43
N GLN A 158 -2.24 -4.63 -13.62
CA GLN A 158 -2.96 -4.66 -14.89
C GLN A 158 -3.72 -5.98 -15.08
N GLN A 159 -3.11 -7.12 -14.73
CA GLN A 159 -3.81 -8.42 -14.71
C GLN A 159 -4.96 -8.49 -13.69
N MET A 160 -4.96 -7.63 -12.67
CA MET A 160 -6.08 -7.47 -11.72
C MET A 160 -7.17 -6.50 -12.18
N GLY A 161 -7.09 -5.94 -13.39
CA GLY A 161 -8.06 -4.97 -13.92
C GLY A 161 -7.89 -3.56 -13.35
N GLY A 162 -6.64 -3.16 -13.08
CA GLY A 162 -6.28 -1.82 -12.62
C GLY A 162 -4.90 -1.39 -13.16
N ASP A 163 -4.18 -0.58 -12.41
CA ASP A 163 -2.74 -0.34 -12.61
C ASP A 163 -2.08 -0.08 -11.22
N LEU A 164 -0.78 0.23 -11.15
CA LEU A 164 -0.15 0.66 -9.91
C LEU A 164 -0.81 1.94 -9.37
N ALA A 165 -0.90 2.04 -8.04
CA ALA A 165 -1.76 3.02 -7.38
C ALA A 165 -1.31 4.47 -7.55
N GLU A 166 -2.29 5.35 -7.81
CA GLU A 166 -2.07 6.78 -7.95
C GLU A 166 -2.91 7.57 -6.92
N PRO A 167 -2.53 7.60 -5.64
CA PRO A 167 -3.38 8.18 -4.60
C PRO A 167 -3.72 9.66 -4.86
N LEU A 168 -5.01 9.99 -4.81
CA LEU A 168 -5.55 11.34 -4.62
C LEU A 168 -5.44 11.76 -3.14
N HIS A 169 -5.46 10.78 -2.24
CA HIS A 169 -5.38 10.97 -0.79
C HIS A 169 -4.24 10.15 -0.18
N LEU A 170 -2.99 10.52 -0.50
CA LEU A 170 -1.77 9.82 -0.08
C LEU A 170 -1.73 9.45 1.42
N ASN A 171 -2.12 10.39 2.29
CA ASN A 171 -2.14 10.19 3.73
C ASN A 171 -3.14 9.11 4.17
N ALA A 172 -4.31 9.04 3.52
CA ALA A 172 -5.31 8.03 3.83
C ALA A 172 -4.84 6.64 3.38
N LEU A 173 -4.16 6.55 2.23
CA LEU A 173 -3.53 5.31 1.78
C LEU A 173 -2.41 4.88 2.74
N MET A 174 -1.55 5.79 3.18
CA MET A 174 -0.49 5.51 4.15
C MET A 174 -1.05 4.90 5.45
N VAL A 175 -2.08 5.53 6.04
CA VAL A 175 -2.72 5.02 7.28
C VAL A 175 -3.35 3.64 7.05
N HIS A 176 -4.07 3.46 5.92
CA HIS A 176 -4.64 2.16 5.57
C HIS A 176 -3.58 1.04 5.48
N LEU A 177 -2.42 1.33 4.88
CA LEU A 177 -1.32 0.37 4.76
C LEU A 177 -0.64 0.10 6.11
N GLN A 178 -0.48 1.13 6.97
CA GLN A 178 0.04 1.00 8.33
C GLN A 178 -0.81 0.07 9.19
N ASP A 179 -2.12 0.33 9.24
CA ASP A 179 -3.07 -0.45 10.05
C ASP A 179 -3.15 -1.90 9.58
N ARG A 180 -3.10 -2.12 8.26
CA ARG A 180 -3.31 -3.44 7.65
C ARG A 180 -2.05 -4.28 7.56
N TYR A 181 -0.88 -3.66 7.39
CA TYR A 181 0.40 -4.35 7.17
C TYR A 181 1.56 -3.70 7.94
N PRO A 182 1.54 -3.69 9.29
CA PRO A 182 2.58 -3.04 10.10
C PRO A 182 4.01 -3.59 9.88
N SER A 183 4.14 -4.79 9.29
CA SER A 183 5.41 -5.40 8.92
C SER A 183 5.93 -4.99 7.52
N ALA A 184 5.04 -4.56 6.62
CA ALA A 184 5.36 -4.20 5.24
C ALA A 184 5.55 -2.68 5.15
N LYS A 185 6.80 -2.23 5.02
CA LYS A 185 7.16 -0.83 5.31
C LYS A 185 7.33 0.08 4.10
N VAL A 186 7.42 -0.52 2.91
CA VAL A 186 7.71 0.16 1.63
C VAL A 186 6.84 -0.47 0.54
N PHE A 187 6.13 0.37 -0.20
CA PHE A 187 5.25 -0.03 -1.30
C PHE A 187 5.51 0.78 -2.58
N HIS A 188 5.63 0.10 -3.72
CA HIS A 188 5.58 0.73 -5.06
C HIS A 188 4.24 1.42 -5.30
N LEU A 189 4.30 2.62 -5.87
CA LEU A 189 3.20 3.41 -6.41
C LEU A 189 3.39 3.63 -7.91
N GLY A 190 2.32 4.01 -8.60
CA GLY A 190 2.29 4.16 -10.06
C GLY A 190 2.87 5.47 -10.58
N ALA A 191 4.09 5.83 -10.18
CA ALA A 191 4.78 7.01 -10.70
C ALA A 191 6.28 6.79 -10.92
N THR A 192 6.83 7.52 -11.90
CA THR A 192 8.23 7.51 -12.30
C THR A 192 8.66 8.90 -12.77
N ASP A 193 9.96 9.11 -12.95
CA ASP A 193 10.52 10.26 -13.68
C ASP A 193 11.45 9.81 -14.84
N LEU A 194 11.30 8.55 -15.27
CA LEU A 194 12.07 7.93 -16.36
C LEU A 194 12.08 8.71 -17.69
N GLU A 195 11.05 9.53 -17.95
CA GLU A 195 10.99 10.40 -19.15
C GLU A 195 11.87 11.65 -19.01
N GLN A 196 11.99 12.19 -17.80
CA GLN A 196 12.74 13.40 -17.49
C GLN A 196 13.06 13.44 -15.98
N GLU A 197 14.34 13.22 -15.65
CA GLU A 197 14.89 13.24 -14.29
C GLU A 197 14.37 14.42 -13.46
N GLY A 198 13.84 14.14 -12.27
CA GLY A 198 13.24 15.11 -11.36
C GLY A 198 11.82 15.58 -11.71
N ASN A 199 11.26 15.19 -12.87
CA ASN A 199 9.87 15.49 -13.26
C ASN A 199 8.97 14.26 -13.04
N TRP A 200 8.50 14.10 -11.80
CA TRP A 200 7.74 12.94 -11.37
C TRP A 200 6.29 12.96 -11.81
N THR A 201 5.91 11.97 -12.62
CA THR A 201 4.55 11.78 -13.15
C THR A 201 4.00 10.42 -12.75
N TYR A 202 2.72 10.40 -12.37
CA TYR A 202 1.95 9.17 -12.30
C TYR A 202 1.71 8.61 -13.71
N ILE A 203 1.42 7.30 -13.81
CA ILE A 203 1.15 6.58 -15.07
C ILE A 203 0.06 7.25 -15.93
N SER A 204 -0.93 7.90 -15.31
CA SER A 204 -1.97 8.70 -15.96
C SER A 204 -1.49 10.03 -16.56
N GLY A 205 -0.22 10.40 -16.38
CA GLY A 205 0.36 11.70 -16.73
C GLY A 205 0.10 12.80 -15.71
N ARG A 206 -0.58 12.52 -14.58
CA ARG A 206 -0.76 13.50 -13.50
C ARG A 206 0.57 13.73 -12.77
N PRO A 207 0.99 14.98 -12.50
CA PRO A 207 2.21 15.24 -11.72
C PRO A 207 2.07 14.80 -10.26
N VAL A 208 3.17 14.34 -9.67
CA VAL A 208 3.28 14.07 -8.23
C VAL A 208 3.37 15.40 -7.46
N ASP A 209 2.67 15.53 -6.34
CA ASP A 209 2.72 16.74 -5.50
C ASP A 209 4.08 16.81 -4.78
N PRO A 210 4.90 17.86 -4.97
CA PRO A 210 6.20 18.00 -4.31
C PRO A 210 6.14 18.03 -2.77
N ARG A 211 4.96 18.27 -2.19
CA ARG A 211 4.73 18.22 -0.73
C ARG A 211 4.56 16.80 -0.20
N GLY A 212 4.57 15.78 -1.08
CA GLY A 212 4.49 14.37 -0.72
C GLY A 212 5.84 13.73 -0.37
N TRP A 213 6.97 14.37 -0.69
CA TRP A 213 8.32 13.85 -0.49
C TRP A 213 8.82 13.91 0.96
N MET A 214 9.54 12.86 1.38
CA MET A 214 10.31 12.90 2.63
C MET A 214 11.36 14.03 2.58
N PRO A 215 11.76 14.60 3.74
CA PRO A 215 12.79 15.63 3.78
C PRO A 215 14.14 15.17 3.20
N GLY A 216 14.50 15.72 2.04
CA GLY A 216 15.71 15.39 1.30
C GLY A 216 15.47 14.57 0.02
N GLU A 217 14.24 14.12 -0.22
CA GLU A 217 13.86 13.37 -1.43
C GLU A 217 13.13 14.27 -2.47
N PRO A 218 13.11 13.90 -3.77
CA PRO A 218 13.91 12.82 -4.37
C PRO A 218 15.40 13.18 -4.37
N ASN A 219 16.26 12.21 -4.06
CA ASN A 219 17.71 12.44 -3.92
C ASN A 219 18.55 11.86 -5.06
N ASP A 220 17.96 11.03 -5.91
CA ASP A 220 18.58 10.33 -7.02
C ASP A 220 19.94 9.68 -6.65
N THR A 221 19.94 8.83 -5.62
CA THR A 221 21.16 8.14 -5.18
C THR A 221 21.67 7.24 -6.30
N ALA A 222 22.77 7.73 -6.90
CA ALA A 222 23.53 7.10 -7.97
C ALA A 222 22.85 7.07 -9.37
N HIS A 223 22.01 8.06 -9.69
CA HIS A 223 21.48 8.27 -11.06
C HIS A 223 20.66 7.08 -11.59
N ALA A 224 19.75 6.58 -10.74
CA ALA A 224 19.07 5.30 -10.92
C ALA A 224 17.78 5.09 -10.10
N GLN A 225 17.21 6.11 -9.44
CA GLN A 225 16.11 5.93 -8.48
C GLN A 225 14.70 6.27 -9.02
N ASN A 226 14.46 5.98 -10.29
CA ASN A 226 13.38 6.56 -11.08
C ASN A 226 11.96 5.98 -10.85
N CYS A 227 11.71 5.28 -9.74
CA CYS A 227 10.40 4.69 -9.40
C CYS A 227 9.91 5.07 -7.98
N LEU A 228 8.61 5.41 -7.88
CA LEU A 228 8.04 6.00 -6.67
C LEU A 228 7.62 4.95 -5.64
N ASN A 229 8.07 5.14 -4.41
CA ASN A 229 7.65 4.35 -3.26
C ASN A 229 6.98 5.20 -2.17
N LEU A 230 6.02 4.59 -1.48
CA LEU A 230 5.48 5.04 -0.21
C LEU A 230 6.19 4.28 0.92
N CYS A 231 6.86 4.99 1.84
CA CYS A 231 7.45 4.41 3.04
C CYS A 231 7.00 5.14 4.31
N PHE A 232 6.77 4.40 5.39
CA PHE A 232 6.27 4.97 6.65
C PHE A 232 6.97 4.47 7.92
N GLN A 233 7.87 3.48 7.82
CA GLN A 233 8.63 2.97 8.96
C GLN A 233 10.02 2.50 8.51
N GLY A 234 11.07 2.88 9.22
CA GLY A 234 12.45 2.51 8.87
C GLY A 234 13.11 3.43 7.84
N CYS A 235 12.39 3.94 6.84
CA CYS A 235 12.88 5.07 6.02
C CYS A 235 12.74 6.37 6.82
N ARG A 236 13.76 6.70 7.63
CA ARG A 236 13.93 7.98 8.38
C ARG A 236 12.71 8.52 9.15
N ALA A 237 11.71 7.69 9.44
CA ALA A 237 10.52 7.98 10.26
C ALA A 237 9.82 9.33 9.93
N SER A 238 9.84 9.74 8.66
CA SER A 238 9.38 11.07 8.26
C SER A 238 8.16 10.97 7.37
N TYR A 239 7.08 11.60 7.83
CA TYR A 239 6.09 12.21 6.97
C TYR A 239 6.71 13.47 6.35
N PRO A 240 6.44 13.84 5.08
CA PRO A 240 5.61 13.14 4.08
C PRO A 240 6.24 11.83 3.56
N PRO A 241 5.47 10.82 3.09
CA PRO A 241 5.95 9.44 2.97
C PRO A 241 6.55 9.02 1.62
N LEU A 242 6.66 9.91 0.62
CA LEU A 242 7.20 9.53 -0.70
C LEU A 242 8.73 9.46 -0.71
N ASN A 243 9.24 8.49 -1.46
CA ASN A 243 10.65 8.16 -1.60
C ASN A 243 10.93 7.68 -3.03
N ASP A 244 12.04 8.11 -3.61
CA ASP A 244 12.54 7.64 -4.91
C ASP A 244 13.36 6.37 -4.70
N GLN A 245 13.18 5.35 -5.55
CA GLN A 245 13.84 4.05 -5.43
C GLN A 245 14.17 3.42 -6.78
N GLN A 246 15.19 2.55 -6.78
CA GLN A 246 15.60 1.79 -7.95
C GLN A 246 14.46 0.88 -8.41
N CYS A 247 13.99 1.04 -9.66
CA CYS A 247 12.85 0.30 -10.21
C CYS A 247 12.99 -1.24 -10.11
N HIS A 248 14.21 -1.75 -10.21
CA HIS A 248 14.51 -3.18 -10.09
C HIS A 248 14.49 -3.71 -8.64
N ALA A 249 14.43 -2.83 -7.63
CA ALA A 249 14.42 -3.24 -6.23
C ALA A 249 13.04 -3.81 -5.86
N LYS A 250 13.04 -4.90 -5.09
CA LYS A 250 11.81 -5.65 -4.78
C LYS A 250 11.14 -5.15 -3.52
N PHE A 251 9.99 -4.51 -3.67
CA PHE A 251 9.17 -4.00 -2.58
C PHE A 251 7.75 -4.60 -2.63
N HIS A 252 6.97 -4.35 -1.57
CA HIS A 252 5.53 -4.55 -1.70
C HIS A 252 4.98 -3.51 -2.69
N PHE A 253 3.72 -3.61 -3.08
CA PHE A 253 3.12 -2.70 -4.05
C PHE A 253 1.63 -2.55 -3.79
N VAL A 254 1.07 -1.45 -4.31
CA VAL A 254 -0.37 -1.16 -4.25
C VAL A 254 -0.90 -1.06 -5.67
N CYS A 255 -1.97 -1.80 -5.96
CA CYS A 255 -2.77 -1.67 -7.17
C CYS A 255 -3.97 -0.77 -6.89
N GLU A 256 -4.31 0.09 -7.84
CA GLU A 256 -5.58 0.82 -7.87
C GLU A 256 -6.49 0.21 -8.93
N PHE A 257 -7.74 -0.09 -8.54
CA PHE A 257 -8.75 -0.47 -9.50
C PHE A 257 -9.27 0.77 -10.23
N SER A 258 -9.06 0.81 -11.54
CA SER A 258 -9.66 1.79 -12.42
C SER A 258 -10.34 1.05 -13.57
N VAL A 259 -11.60 1.38 -13.81
CA VAL A 259 -12.26 0.94 -15.06
C VAL A 259 -11.62 1.75 -16.17
N ALA A 260 -10.93 1.07 -17.10
CA ALA A 260 -10.43 1.71 -18.31
C ALA A 260 -11.58 2.44 -18.99
N ARG A 261 -11.44 3.75 -19.16
CA ARG A 261 -12.42 4.57 -19.89
C ARG A 261 -12.14 4.41 -21.38
N GLU A 262 -12.90 3.51 -22.01
CA GLU A 262 -13.03 3.40 -23.47
C GLU A 262 -13.59 4.71 -24.08
#